data_AF-A0A9Q5F1Y9-F1
#
_entry.id   AF-A0A9Q5F1Y9-F1
#
_cell.length_a   1.000
_cell.length_b   1.000
_cell.length_c   1.000
_cell.angle_alpha   90.00
_cell.angle_beta   90.00
_cell.angle_gamma   90.00
#
_symmetry.space_group_name_H-M   'P 1'
#
loop_
_entity.id
_entity.type
_entity.pdbx_description
1 polymer ?
#
loop_
_entity_poly.entity_id
_entity_poly.type
_entity_poly.pdbx_seq_one_letter_code
_entity_poly.pdbx_strand_id
1 'polypeptide(L)'
;MGFSLVISNGTVVDGTGGEPFVADVGVRDGSIVAVTPGGELADADADEVIDATGLLVTPGFVDIHTHYDGQVTWDPMLTPSCWHGVTTAVMGNCGVGFAPVADADREWLIGLMEGVEDIPGAALSAGIRWGWQSFPQYLDALDRLPLAIDVGTHVPHGAVRAYVMGERGARNEAASAEDIALMAKLVREGVEAGALGFSTSRTIVHRAIDGEPVPGTFAAEDELFGIGQALAAAGTGVFELAPAGIMGEDLAAPDRELDWMLRLAELTGRTVCFGLMQHDNVPNDWKRLLDAAAAAYEAGIPLRPQVPARPLGLLTGLQTFNAFHTRPTYLAAAARADGDLDALVAALRDPATRRAILDEPDSPDNRMPYLSRLDRTFDLGHPPRYEPDP
;
A
#
# COMPACT_ATOMS: atom_id res chain seq x y z
N MET A 1 -36.59 22.52 5.70
CA MET A 1 -35.37 22.20 6.45
C MET A 1 -34.23 22.61 5.56
N GLY A 2 -33.35 23.49 6.04
CA GLY A 2 -32.21 24.01 5.29
C GLY A 2 -31.20 22.93 4.91
N PHE A 3 -30.14 23.35 4.23
CA PHE A 3 -28.95 22.56 3.95
C PHE A 3 -27.94 22.74 5.09
N SER A 4 -27.13 21.71 5.36
CA SER A 4 -25.98 21.87 6.27
C SER A 4 -24.79 22.52 5.56
N LEU A 5 -24.66 22.32 4.26
CA LEU A 5 -23.64 22.93 3.41
C LEU A 5 -24.18 23.11 2.00
N VAL A 6 -23.88 24.26 1.38
CA VAL A 6 -24.03 24.48 -0.06
C VAL A 6 -22.66 24.81 -0.65
N ILE A 7 -22.26 24.09 -1.68
CA ILE A 7 -21.10 24.44 -2.52
C ILE A 7 -21.65 25.05 -3.80
N SER A 8 -21.52 26.36 -3.99
CA SER A 8 -22.15 27.09 -5.10
C SER A 8 -21.19 27.34 -6.26
N ASN A 9 -21.71 27.33 -7.48
CA ASN A 9 -21.03 27.70 -8.74
C ASN A 9 -19.74 26.93 -9.04
N GLY A 10 -19.60 25.72 -8.48
CA GLY A 10 -18.46 24.85 -8.73
C GLY A 10 -18.52 24.21 -10.12
N THR A 11 -17.36 23.95 -10.71
CA THR A 11 -17.28 23.05 -11.87
C THR A 11 -17.25 21.61 -11.37
N VAL A 12 -18.39 20.93 -11.43
CA VAL A 12 -18.57 19.57 -10.94
C VAL A 12 -17.97 18.56 -11.93
N VAL A 13 -17.12 17.68 -11.40
CA VAL A 13 -16.64 16.46 -12.05
C VAL A 13 -17.10 15.30 -11.18
N ASP A 14 -18.23 14.69 -11.54
CA ASP A 14 -18.98 13.77 -10.66
C ASP A 14 -18.42 12.34 -10.57
N GLY A 15 -17.33 12.05 -11.26
CA GLY A 15 -16.69 10.72 -11.28
C GLY A 15 -17.33 9.71 -12.23
N THR A 16 -18.38 10.07 -12.99
CA THR A 16 -19.03 9.18 -13.96
C THR A 16 -18.29 9.11 -15.31
N GLY A 17 -17.29 9.97 -15.52
CA GLY A 17 -16.53 10.08 -16.76
C GLY A 17 -17.16 11.00 -17.82
N GLY A 18 -18.25 11.70 -17.47
CA GLY A 18 -18.88 12.73 -18.32
C GLY A 18 -18.12 14.06 -18.36
N GLU A 19 -18.59 14.97 -19.21
CA GLU A 19 -18.07 16.33 -19.30
C GLU A 19 -18.36 17.13 -18.02
N PRO A 20 -17.41 17.95 -17.53
CA PRO A 20 -17.64 18.81 -16.37
C PRO A 20 -18.76 19.83 -16.61
N PHE A 21 -19.50 20.18 -15.56
CA PHE A 21 -20.60 21.16 -15.65
C PHE A 21 -20.66 22.07 -14.43
N VAL A 22 -21.16 23.29 -14.60
CA VAL A 22 -21.30 24.26 -13.50
C VAL A 22 -22.58 23.98 -12.72
N ALA A 23 -22.45 23.75 -11.41
CA ALA A 23 -23.56 23.39 -10.55
C ALA A 23 -23.38 23.89 -9.10
N ASP A 24 -24.50 23.93 -8.39
CA ASP A 24 -24.54 24.01 -6.93
C ASP A 24 -24.75 22.60 -6.36
N VAL A 25 -24.05 22.26 -5.28
CA VAL A 25 -24.18 20.99 -4.55
C VAL A 25 -24.73 21.27 -3.16
N GLY A 26 -25.92 20.76 -2.87
CA GLY A 26 -26.59 20.89 -1.58
C GLY A 26 -26.42 19.63 -0.74
N VAL A 27 -25.87 19.79 0.47
CA VAL A 27 -25.64 18.71 1.44
C VAL A 27 -26.59 18.89 2.63
N ARG A 28 -27.14 17.78 3.12
CA ARG A 28 -27.92 17.74 4.35
C ARG A 28 -27.56 16.48 5.12
N ASP A 29 -27.25 16.65 6.41
CA ASP A 29 -26.94 15.55 7.34
C ASP A 29 -25.89 14.57 6.77
N GLY A 30 -24.82 15.11 6.18
CA GLY A 30 -23.72 14.33 5.59
C GLY A 30 -24.01 13.70 4.23
N SER A 31 -25.20 13.90 3.66
CA SER A 31 -25.58 13.36 2.35
C SER A 31 -25.77 14.46 1.31
N ILE A 32 -25.32 14.22 0.08
CA ILE A 32 -25.67 15.06 -1.06
C ILE A 32 -27.16 14.83 -1.37
N VAL A 33 -27.96 15.90 -1.29
CA VAL A 33 -29.42 15.85 -1.50
C VAL A 33 -29.87 16.66 -2.71
N ALA A 34 -28.99 17.46 -3.29
CA ALA A 34 -29.26 18.24 -4.49
C ALA A 34 -27.98 18.48 -5.30
N VAL A 35 -28.09 18.38 -6.62
CA VAL A 35 -27.13 18.90 -7.59
C VAL A 35 -27.95 19.66 -8.64
N THR A 36 -27.81 20.97 -8.70
CA THR A 36 -28.63 21.86 -9.55
C THR A 36 -27.74 22.77 -10.40
N PRO A 37 -28.24 23.33 -11.51
CA PRO A 37 -27.57 24.43 -12.20
C PRO A 37 -26.99 25.49 -11.24
N GLY A 38 -25.81 26.02 -11.59
CA GLY A 38 -25.11 26.99 -10.74
C GLY A 38 -25.92 28.26 -10.46
N GLY A 39 -25.93 28.68 -9.21
CA GLY A 39 -26.68 29.83 -8.71
C GLY A 39 -28.15 29.54 -8.36
N GLU A 40 -28.64 28.32 -8.57
CA GLU A 40 -30.02 27.94 -8.23
C GLU A 40 -30.23 27.81 -6.71
N LEU A 41 -29.17 27.58 -5.93
CA LEU A 41 -29.21 27.54 -4.46
C LEU A 41 -28.76 28.85 -3.79
N ALA A 42 -28.60 29.95 -4.53
CA ALA A 42 -28.07 31.20 -4.00
C ALA A 42 -28.87 31.79 -2.82
N ASP A 43 -30.21 31.60 -2.82
CA ASP A 43 -31.12 32.06 -1.77
C ASP A 43 -31.58 30.93 -0.84
N ALA A 44 -30.96 29.75 -0.92
CA ALA A 44 -31.32 28.61 -0.09
C ALA A 44 -30.90 28.82 1.37
N ASP A 45 -31.74 28.37 2.29
CA ASP A 45 -31.40 28.30 3.72
C ASP A 45 -30.30 27.25 3.94
N ALA A 46 -29.12 27.68 4.36
CA ALA A 46 -27.96 26.82 4.58
C ALA A 46 -27.12 27.29 5.78
N ASP A 47 -26.59 26.35 6.57
CA ASP A 47 -25.71 26.67 7.70
C ASP A 47 -24.34 27.20 7.23
N GLU A 48 -23.84 26.68 6.11
CA GLU A 48 -22.59 27.08 5.48
C GLU A 48 -22.74 27.16 3.95
N VAL A 49 -22.12 28.17 3.33
CA VAL A 49 -22.07 28.34 1.88
C VAL A 49 -20.62 28.57 1.46
N ILE A 50 -20.13 27.75 0.53
CA ILE A 50 -18.81 27.84 -0.08
C ILE A 50 -18.97 28.27 -1.54
N ASP A 51 -18.42 29.42 -1.91
CA ASP A 51 -18.32 29.84 -3.31
C ASP A 51 -17.15 29.12 -4.00
N ALA A 52 -17.48 28.16 -4.86
CA ALA A 52 -16.52 27.37 -5.64
C ALA A 52 -16.36 27.91 -7.07
N THR A 53 -16.69 29.19 -7.33
CA THR A 53 -16.49 29.81 -8.64
C THR A 53 -15.03 29.69 -9.09
N GLY A 54 -14.82 29.07 -10.25
CA GLY A 54 -13.48 28.84 -10.82
C GLY A 54 -12.72 27.68 -10.17
N LEU A 55 -13.35 26.91 -9.29
CA LEU A 55 -12.80 25.72 -8.65
C LEU A 55 -13.51 24.45 -9.14
N LEU A 56 -12.85 23.32 -8.96
CA LEU A 56 -13.44 21.99 -9.20
C LEU A 56 -14.16 21.51 -7.94
N VAL A 57 -15.29 20.82 -8.14
CA VAL A 57 -15.99 20.06 -7.11
C VAL A 57 -16.02 18.60 -7.56
N THR A 58 -15.34 17.72 -6.84
CA THR A 58 -15.22 16.30 -7.16
C THR A 58 -15.74 15.46 -6.00
N PRO A 59 -16.10 14.19 -6.22
CA PRO A 59 -16.05 13.21 -5.14
C PRO A 59 -14.69 13.25 -4.45
N GLY A 60 -14.68 13.00 -3.14
CA GLY A 60 -13.41 12.80 -2.43
C GLY A 60 -12.67 11.59 -3.00
N PHE A 61 -11.34 11.66 -3.01
CA PHE A 61 -10.54 10.58 -3.58
C PHE A 61 -10.55 9.36 -2.66
N VAL A 62 -10.58 8.18 -3.27
CA VAL A 62 -10.48 6.88 -2.58
C VAL A 62 -9.08 6.35 -2.82
N ASP A 63 -8.24 6.40 -1.78
CA ASP A 63 -6.91 5.81 -1.81
C ASP A 63 -7.01 4.33 -1.46
N ILE A 64 -6.93 3.49 -2.49
CA ILE A 64 -7.15 2.04 -2.35
C ILE A 64 -5.90 1.30 -1.86
N HIS A 65 -4.75 1.96 -1.70
CA HIS A 65 -3.49 1.31 -1.41
C HIS A 65 -2.63 2.12 -0.43
N THR A 66 -2.91 1.96 0.87
CA THR A 66 -2.18 2.63 1.94
C THR A 66 -1.61 1.62 2.95
N HIS A 67 -0.66 2.10 3.75
CA HIS A 67 -0.04 1.38 4.86
C HIS A 67 -0.19 2.14 6.19
N TYR A 68 -1.36 2.76 6.40
CA TYR A 68 -1.68 3.49 7.64
C TYR A 68 -2.12 2.59 8.79
N ASP A 69 -1.94 1.27 8.70
CA ASP A 69 -2.39 0.27 9.67
C ASP A 69 -1.97 0.60 11.11
N GLY A 70 -0.77 1.14 11.28
CA GLY A 70 -0.32 1.69 12.56
C GLY A 70 -0.89 3.09 12.77
N GLN A 71 -0.66 3.98 11.80
CA GLN A 71 -0.92 5.42 11.90
C GLN A 71 -2.35 5.77 12.27
N VAL A 72 -3.33 5.01 11.78
CA VAL A 72 -4.74 5.17 12.09
C VAL A 72 -5.03 5.18 13.60
N THR A 73 -4.18 4.55 14.41
CA THR A 73 -4.36 4.45 15.86
C THR A 73 -3.92 5.70 16.65
N TRP A 74 -3.15 6.61 16.03
CA TRP A 74 -2.66 7.83 16.69
C TRP A 74 -2.89 9.12 15.92
N ASP A 75 -3.10 9.07 14.60
CA ASP A 75 -3.41 10.23 13.76
C ASP A 75 -4.87 10.16 13.26
N PRO A 76 -5.82 10.80 13.97
CA PRO A 76 -7.23 10.77 13.58
C PRO A 76 -7.50 11.50 12.25
N MET A 77 -6.57 12.32 11.79
CA MET A 77 -6.72 13.05 10.53
C MET A 77 -6.23 12.24 9.33
N LEU A 78 -5.34 11.25 9.53
CA LEU A 78 -4.61 10.59 8.45
C LEU A 78 -4.02 11.63 7.48
N THR A 79 -3.23 12.55 8.04
CA THR A 79 -2.80 13.79 7.37
C THR A 79 -2.09 13.59 6.02
N PRO A 80 -1.33 12.50 5.75
CA PRO A 80 -0.76 12.26 4.43
C PRO A 80 -1.79 12.01 3.33
N SER A 81 -3.04 11.67 3.69
CA SER A 81 -4.15 11.48 2.75
C SER A 81 -5.08 12.67 2.74
N CYS A 82 -5.61 13.08 3.90
CA CYS A 82 -6.69 14.07 3.94
C CYS A 82 -6.29 15.43 3.37
N TRP A 83 -5.01 15.81 3.49
CA TRP A 83 -4.49 17.06 2.90
C TRP A 83 -4.42 17.04 1.37
N HIS A 84 -4.55 15.87 0.76
CA HIS A 84 -4.52 15.67 -0.69
C HIS A 84 -5.91 15.40 -1.29
N GLY A 85 -6.98 15.64 -0.53
CA GLY A 85 -8.36 15.46 -1.00
C GLY A 85 -8.88 14.03 -0.93
N VAL A 86 -8.12 13.13 -0.28
CA VAL A 86 -8.57 11.77 0.02
C VAL A 86 -9.57 11.81 1.17
N THR A 87 -10.74 11.20 0.97
CA THR A 87 -11.80 11.06 1.98
C THR A 87 -12.01 9.61 2.41
N THR A 88 -11.37 8.65 1.73
CA THR A 88 -11.41 7.23 2.09
C THR A 88 -10.05 6.60 1.84
N ALA A 89 -9.51 5.89 2.82
CA ALA A 89 -8.26 5.14 2.69
C ALA A 89 -8.47 3.65 2.94
N VAL A 90 -7.82 2.80 2.15
CA VAL A 90 -7.81 1.34 2.33
C VAL A 90 -6.42 0.89 2.75
N MET A 91 -6.33 0.24 3.91
CA MET A 91 -5.09 -0.25 4.52
C MET A 91 -5.03 -1.78 4.54
N GLY A 92 -3.94 -2.32 5.09
CA GLY A 92 -3.71 -3.76 5.14
C GLY A 92 -3.32 -4.33 3.78
N ASN A 93 -2.66 -3.57 2.91
CA ASN A 93 -2.24 -4.04 1.59
C ASN A 93 -0.97 -4.88 1.68
N CYS A 94 -0.59 -5.55 0.58
CA CYS A 94 0.66 -6.30 0.46
C CYS A 94 0.86 -7.40 1.52
N GLY A 95 -0.23 -7.87 2.15
CA GLY A 95 -0.17 -8.88 3.20
C GLY A 95 0.41 -8.41 4.53
N VAL A 96 0.58 -7.10 4.74
CA VAL A 96 1.09 -6.53 6.00
C VAL A 96 0.02 -5.74 6.73
N GLY A 97 0.03 -5.82 8.06
CA GLY A 97 -0.92 -5.13 8.92
C GLY A 97 -0.89 -5.71 10.34
N PHE A 98 -1.69 -5.15 11.24
CA PHE A 98 -1.57 -5.41 12.70
C PHE A 98 -2.59 -6.39 13.28
N ALA A 99 -3.35 -7.12 12.47
CA ALA A 99 -4.34 -8.09 12.93
C ALA A 99 -4.49 -9.28 11.96
N PRO A 100 -4.78 -10.51 12.44
CA PRO A 100 -4.84 -10.92 13.85
C PRO A 100 -3.44 -10.98 14.49
N VAL A 101 -3.37 -10.94 15.83
CA VAL A 101 -2.10 -10.98 16.55
C VAL A 101 -2.30 -11.52 17.97
N ALA A 102 -1.44 -12.44 18.42
CA ALA A 102 -1.43 -12.83 19.83
C ALA A 102 -0.62 -11.84 20.66
N ASP A 103 -0.91 -11.70 21.95
CA ASP A 103 -0.24 -10.70 22.81
C ASP A 103 1.29 -10.85 22.82
N ALA A 104 1.77 -12.09 22.73
CA ALA A 104 3.21 -12.40 22.71
C ALA A 104 3.91 -11.99 21.41
N ASP A 105 3.16 -11.81 20.31
CA ASP A 105 3.71 -11.64 18.96
C ASP A 105 3.61 -10.19 18.44
N ARG A 106 3.13 -9.26 19.26
CA ARG A 106 2.95 -7.84 18.89
C ARG A 106 4.23 -7.16 18.42
N GLU A 107 5.34 -7.39 19.13
CA GLU A 107 6.65 -6.82 18.77
C GLU A 107 7.18 -7.40 17.46
N TRP A 108 6.94 -8.69 17.21
CA TRP A 108 7.32 -9.32 15.95
C TRP A 108 6.54 -8.70 14.77
N LEU A 109 5.23 -8.45 14.94
CA LEU A 109 4.40 -7.84 13.90
C LEU A 109 4.78 -6.37 13.63
N ILE A 110 5.27 -5.64 14.66
CA ILE A 110 5.89 -4.32 14.48
C ILE A 110 7.14 -4.43 13.61
N GLY A 111 8.04 -5.37 13.90
CA GLY A 111 9.25 -5.59 13.11
C GLY A 111 8.99 -6.01 11.66
N LEU A 112 7.87 -6.71 11.41
CA LEU A 112 7.42 -7.03 10.05
C LEU A 112 7.04 -5.76 9.28
N MET A 113 6.25 -4.86 9.87
CA MET A 113 5.83 -3.61 9.21
C MET A 113 6.99 -2.64 9.01
N GLU A 114 7.87 -2.51 10.01
CA GLU A 114 9.05 -1.64 9.96
C GLU A 114 9.94 -1.94 8.76
N GLY A 115 10.21 -3.21 8.47
CA GLY A 115 11.07 -3.60 7.35
C GLY A 115 10.47 -3.33 5.97
N VAL A 116 9.14 -3.36 5.85
CA VAL A 116 8.44 -3.27 4.55
C VAL A 116 8.19 -1.80 4.18
N GLU A 117 7.70 -1.02 5.14
CA GLU A 117 7.20 0.34 4.89
C GLU A 117 8.16 1.45 5.35
N ASP A 118 9.35 1.08 5.85
CA ASP A 118 10.37 2.01 6.37
C ASP A 118 9.81 2.96 7.46
N ILE A 119 8.77 2.52 8.17
CA ILE A 119 8.19 3.24 9.30
C ILE A 119 9.02 2.88 10.53
N PRO A 120 9.65 3.85 11.22
CA PRO A 120 10.49 3.54 12.37
C PRO A 120 9.73 2.72 13.42
N GLY A 121 10.28 1.58 13.83
CA GLY A 121 9.63 0.69 14.80
C GLY A 121 9.35 1.37 16.13
N ALA A 122 10.17 2.36 16.51
CA ALA A 122 9.92 3.20 17.67
C ALA A 122 8.63 4.04 17.55
N ALA A 123 8.31 4.53 16.34
CA ALA A 123 7.06 5.26 16.08
C ALA A 123 5.85 4.31 16.16
N LEU A 124 5.97 3.11 15.59
CA LEU A 124 4.94 2.07 15.67
C LEU A 124 4.71 1.60 17.12
N SER A 125 5.77 1.26 17.85
CA SER A 125 5.69 0.79 19.24
C SER A 125 5.13 1.86 20.18
N ALA A 126 5.49 3.13 19.99
CA ALA A 126 4.95 4.23 20.80
C ALA A 126 3.51 4.62 20.41
N GLY A 127 3.16 4.48 19.13
CA GLY A 127 1.91 4.95 18.57
C GLY A 127 0.76 3.93 18.67
N ILE A 128 1.04 2.65 18.44
CA ILE A 128 0.01 1.62 18.35
C ILE A 128 -0.69 1.40 19.69
N ARG A 129 -1.99 1.63 19.69
CA ARG A 129 -2.87 1.38 20.84
C ARG A 129 -3.57 0.05 20.70
N TRP A 130 -2.89 -1.02 21.10
CA TRP A 130 -3.43 -2.37 21.05
C TRP A 130 -4.75 -2.50 21.82
N GLY A 131 -5.71 -3.20 21.22
CA GLY A 131 -7.01 -3.49 21.82
C GLY A 131 -7.71 -4.69 21.20
N TRP A 132 -6.95 -5.54 20.50
CA TRP A 132 -7.46 -6.65 19.70
C TRP A 132 -6.47 -7.82 19.70
N GLN A 133 -7.00 -9.00 19.39
CA GLN A 133 -6.25 -10.20 19.03
C GLN A 133 -6.81 -10.84 17.76
N SER A 134 -8.12 -10.75 17.54
CA SER A 134 -8.78 -11.18 16.31
C SER A 134 -9.03 -10.02 15.35
N PHE A 135 -9.28 -10.33 14.07
CA PHE A 135 -9.60 -9.33 13.07
C PHE A 135 -10.92 -8.58 13.36
N PRO A 136 -12.02 -9.24 13.80
CA PRO A 136 -13.23 -8.53 14.21
C PRO A 136 -12.99 -7.52 15.35
N GLN A 137 -12.16 -7.88 16.35
CA GLN A 137 -11.80 -6.95 17.43
C GLN A 137 -10.99 -5.74 16.93
N TYR A 138 -10.19 -5.93 15.88
CA TYR A 138 -9.48 -4.83 15.23
C TYR A 138 -10.45 -3.88 14.54
N LEU A 139 -11.44 -4.40 13.80
CA LEU A 139 -12.49 -3.57 13.20
C LEU A 139 -13.29 -2.80 14.27
N ASP A 140 -13.68 -3.47 15.36
CA ASP A 140 -14.33 -2.80 16.49
C ASP A 140 -13.45 -1.70 17.11
N ALA A 141 -12.13 -1.88 17.11
CA ALA A 141 -11.19 -0.88 17.62
C ALA A 141 -11.11 0.35 16.72
N LEU A 142 -11.15 0.17 15.41
CA LEU A 142 -11.17 1.26 14.43
C LEU A 142 -12.49 2.04 14.47
N ASP A 143 -13.63 1.35 14.57
CA ASP A 143 -14.98 1.97 14.60
C ASP A 143 -15.17 2.95 15.78
N ARG A 144 -14.39 2.77 16.85
CA ARG A 144 -14.41 3.67 18.02
C ARG A 144 -13.59 4.96 17.82
N LEU A 145 -12.78 5.05 16.77
CA LEU A 145 -11.90 6.18 16.54
C LEU A 145 -12.64 7.32 15.81
N PRO A 146 -12.48 8.58 16.25
CA PRO A 146 -13.08 9.72 15.58
C PRO A 146 -12.24 10.14 14.37
N LEU A 147 -12.25 9.31 13.33
CA LEU A 147 -11.44 9.52 12.12
C LEU A 147 -12.06 10.62 11.24
N ALA A 148 -11.20 11.44 10.64
CA ALA A 148 -11.62 12.52 9.73
C ALA A 148 -11.99 12.03 8.32
N ILE A 149 -11.52 10.84 7.95
CA ILE A 149 -11.77 10.18 6.67
C ILE A 149 -12.24 8.74 6.92
N ASP A 150 -12.95 8.16 5.96
CA ASP A 150 -13.36 6.77 6.03
C ASP A 150 -12.14 5.84 5.92
N VAL A 151 -12.19 4.70 6.60
CA VAL A 151 -11.14 3.68 6.53
C VAL A 151 -11.72 2.31 6.23
N GLY A 152 -11.08 1.60 5.30
CA GLY A 152 -11.30 0.19 5.01
C GLY A 152 -10.00 -0.59 5.18
N THR A 153 -10.10 -1.91 5.37
CA THR A 153 -8.91 -2.75 5.57
C THR A 153 -9.07 -4.12 4.96
N HIS A 154 -7.98 -4.67 4.40
CA HIS A 154 -7.87 -6.07 4.05
C HIS A 154 -7.32 -6.89 5.23
N VAL A 155 -7.64 -8.18 5.28
CA VAL A 155 -7.00 -9.13 6.19
C VAL A 155 -5.59 -9.45 5.67
N PRO A 156 -4.51 -9.11 6.41
CA PRO A 156 -3.15 -9.24 5.93
C PRO A 156 -2.61 -10.66 6.08
N HIS A 157 -2.14 -11.25 4.98
CA HIS A 157 -1.61 -12.60 4.96
C HIS A 157 -0.50 -12.87 5.97
N GLY A 158 0.44 -11.93 6.13
CA GLY A 158 1.60 -12.10 6.99
C GLY A 158 1.22 -12.27 8.46
N ALA A 159 0.26 -11.48 8.93
CA ALA A 159 -0.28 -11.60 10.28
C ALA A 159 -1.05 -12.93 10.46
N VAL A 160 -1.86 -13.31 9.47
CA VAL A 160 -2.61 -14.58 9.49
C VAL A 160 -1.68 -15.79 9.55
N ARG A 161 -0.61 -15.84 8.73
CA ARG A 161 0.38 -16.92 8.76
C ARG A 161 1.07 -17.02 10.10
N ALA A 162 1.54 -15.91 10.64
CA ALA A 162 2.20 -15.89 11.95
C ALA A 162 1.25 -16.34 13.06
N TYR A 163 -0.01 -15.89 13.02
CA TYR A 163 -1.00 -16.25 14.02
C TYR A 163 -1.38 -17.74 14.00
N VAL A 164 -1.47 -18.36 12.81
CA VAL A 164 -1.85 -19.78 12.67
C VAL A 164 -0.66 -20.72 12.85
N MET A 165 0.48 -20.38 12.23
CA MET A 165 1.62 -21.29 12.11
C MET A 165 2.76 -20.96 13.08
N GLY A 166 2.68 -19.83 13.81
CA GLY A 166 3.74 -19.33 14.67
C GLY A 166 5.02 -19.01 13.89
N GLU A 167 6.16 -19.40 14.46
CA GLU A 167 7.49 -19.19 13.88
C GLU A 167 7.64 -19.82 12.48
N ARG A 168 6.97 -20.95 12.20
CA ARG A 168 6.97 -21.56 10.86
C ARG A 168 6.34 -20.62 9.82
N GLY A 169 5.26 -19.95 10.21
CA GLY A 169 4.58 -18.95 9.38
C GLY A 169 5.50 -17.79 9.10
N ALA A 170 6.12 -17.23 10.14
CA ALA A 170 7.07 -16.13 10.07
C ALA A 170 8.27 -16.44 9.14
N ARG A 171 8.74 -17.68 9.11
CA ARG A 171 9.88 -18.13 8.28
C ARG A 171 9.50 -18.63 6.89
N ASN A 172 8.28 -18.37 6.42
CA ASN A 172 7.79 -18.83 5.11
C ASN A 172 7.88 -20.36 4.89
N GLU A 173 7.76 -21.17 5.95
CA GLU A 173 7.65 -22.62 5.76
C GLU A 173 6.36 -23.01 5.03
N ALA A 174 6.33 -24.17 4.39
CA ALA A 174 5.11 -24.64 3.72
C ALA A 174 3.95 -24.79 4.72
N ALA A 175 2.78 -24.25 4.37
CA ALA A 175 1.54 -24.48 5.09
C ALA A 175 1.03 -25.91 4.84
N SER A 176 0.56 -26.57 5.89
CA SER A 176 -0.17 -27.82 5.79
C SER A 176 -1.63 -27.56 5.41
N ALA A 177 -2.36 -28.61 5.03
CA ALA A 177 -3.79 -28.51 4.77
C ALA A 177 -4.60 -28.01 5.99
N GLU A 178 -4.15 -28.32 7.21
CA GLU A 178 -4.76 -27.83 8.45
C GLU A 178 -4.49 -26.33 8.66
N ASP A 179 -3.25 -25.89 8.40
CA ASP A 179 -2.90 -24.46 8.44
C ASP A 179 -3.75 -23.67 7.45
N ILE A 180 -3.85 -24.13 6.19
CA ILE A 180 -4.64 -23.48 5.14
C ILE A 180 -6.11 -23.38 5.54
N ALA A 181 -6.70 -24.45 6.09
CA ALA A 181 -8.08 -24.44 6.55
C ALA A 181 -8.33 -23.43 7.68
N LEU A 182 -7.38 -23.29 8.62
CA LEU A 182 -7.45 -22.31 9.70
C LEU A 182 -7.28 -20.88 9.19
N MET A 183 -6.32 -20.64 8.30
CA MET A 183 -6.11 -19.32 7.68
C MET A 183 -7.34 -18.88 6.88
N ALA A 184 -7.88 -19.77 6.04
CA ALA A 184 -9.10 -19.51 5.27
C ALA A 184 -10.30 -19.19 6.18
N LYS A 185 -10.42 -19.87 7.32
CA LYS A 185 -11.45 -19.57 8.32
C LYS A 185 -11.29 -18.16 8.90
N LEU A 186 -10.09 -17.76 9.30
CA LEU A 186 -9.82 -16.44 9.89
C LEU A 186 -10.03 -15.31 8.88
N VAL A 187 -9.61 -15.51 7.62
CA VAL A 187 -9.85 -14.54 6.54
C VAL A 187 -11.35 -14.37 6.31
N ARG A 188 -12.10 -15.48 6.23
CA ARG A 188 -13.55 -15.43 6.09
C ARG A 188 -14.21 -14.69 7.25
N GLU A 189 -13.81 -14.97 8.49
CA GLU A 189 -14.32 -14.28 9.68
C GLU A 189 -14.05 -12.77 9.63
N GLY A 190 -12.86 -12.36 9.19
CA GLY A 190 -12.52 -10.94 9.02
C GLY A 190 -13.40 -10.25 7.97
N VAL A 191 -13.61 -10.90 6.82
CA VAL A 191 -14.46 -10.37 5.74
C VAL A 191 -15.94 -10.33 6.14
N GLU A 192 -16.44 -11.37 6.82
CA GLU A 192 -17.81 -11.38 7.37
C GLU A 192 -18.02 -10.29 8.45
N ALA A 193 -16.96 -9.91 9.16
CA ALA A 193 -16.99 -8.80 10.12
C ALA A 193 -16.89 -7.40 9.48
N GLY A 194 -16.51 -7.30 8.20
CA GLY A 194 -16.46 -6.03 7.46
C GLY A 194 -15.12 -5.70 6.78
N ALA A 195 -14.14 -6.61 6.80
CA ALA A 195 -12.93 -6.42 5.98
C ALA A 195 -13.30 -6.34 4.49
N LEU A 196 -12.63 -5.45 3.77
CA LEU A 196 -12.85 -5.29 2.32
C LEU A 196 -12.29 -6.46 1.50
N GLY A 197 -11.49 -7.32 2.12
CA GLY A 197 -10.94 -8.50 1.47
C GLY A 197 -9.72 -9.05 2.20
N PHE A 198 -8.79 -9.58 1.42
CA PHE A 198 -7.53 -10.19 1.86
C PHE A 198 -6.40 -9.66 0.98
N SER A 199 -5.21 -9.50 1.56
CA SER A 199 -4.01 -9.08 0.83
C SER A 199 -2.85 -10.04 1.05
N THR A 200 -1.95 -10.16 0.07
CA THR A 200 -0.70 -10.90 0.20
C THR A 200 0.46 -10.20 -0.53
N SER A 201 1.70 -10.54 -0.19
CA SER A 201 2.88 -10.14 -0.96
C SER A 201 3.63 -11.37 -1.44
N ARG A 202 4.09 -11.31 -2.70
CA ARG A 202 4.89 -12.33 -3.39
C ARG A 202 6.20 -11.78 -3.96
N THR A 203 6.43 -10.47 -3.85
CA THR A 203 7.73 -9.88 -4.18
C THR A 203 8.78 -10.22 -3.12
N ILE A 204 10.02 -10.43 -3.55
CA ILE A 204 11.18 -10.62 -2.64
C ILE A 204 11.77 -9.29 -2.15
N VAL A 205 11.21 -8.17 -2.61
CA VAL A 205 11.64 -6.83 -2.21
C VAL A 205 11.05 -6.46 -0.86
N HIS A 206 9.83 -6.93 -0.54
CA HIS A 206 9.24 -6.78 0.79
C HIS A 206 9.96 -7.71 1.78
N ARG A 207 10.61 -7.11 2.79
CA ARG A 207 11.39 -7.82 3.81
C ARG A 207 11.04 -7.33 5.20
N ALA A 208 11.12 -8.21 6.18
CA ALA A 208 11.14 -7.82 7.58
C ALA A 208 12.52 -7.21 7.93
N ILE A 209 12.62 -6.60 9.11
CA ILE A 209 13.86 -5.94 9.58
C ILE A 209 15.07 -6.89 9.68
N ASP A 210 14.83 -8.19 9.86
CA ASP A 210 15.88 -9.23 9.85
C ASP A 210 16.37 -9.60 8.44
N GLY A 211 15.78 -9.00 7.40
CA GLY A 211 16.08 -9.22 6.01
C GLY A 211 15.36 -10.41 5.39
N GLU A 212 14.53 -11.15 6.12
CA GLU A 212 13.75 -12.24 5.56
C GLU A 212 12.56 -11.72 4.74
N PRO A 213 12.20 -12.37 3.61
CA PRO A 213 10.99 -12.01 2.88
C PRO A 213 9.75 -12.09 3.75
N VAL A 214 8.79 -11.21 3.51
CA VAL A 214 7.52 -11.20 4.27
C VAL A 214 6.80 -12.55 4.22
N PRO A 215 6.12 -12.96 5.30
CA PRO A 215 5.36 -14.21 5.28
C PRO A 215 4.27 -14.17 4.21
N GLY A 216 4.24 -15.19 3.36
CA GLY A 216 3.37 -15.27 2.20
C GLY A 216 4.11 -15.15 0.87
N THR A 217 5.36 -14.66 0.87
CA THR A 217 6.16 -14.50 -0.36
C THR A 217 6.28 -15.80 -1.15
N PHE A 218 6.43 -16.93 -0.45
CA PHE A 218 6.60 -18.25 -1.05
C PHE A 218 5.36 -19.15 -0.89
N ALA A 219 4.20 -18.59 -0.55
CA ALA A 219 2.97 -19.35 -0.41
C ALA A 219 2.65 -20.15 -1.68
N ALA A 220 2.28 -21.41 -1.51
CA ALA A 220 1.91 -22.27 -2.62
C ALA A 220 0.49 -21.96 -3.13
N GLU A 221 0.16 -22.39 -4.35
CA GLU A 221 -1.16 -22.10 -4.93
C GLU A 221 -2.32 -22.70 -4.12
N ASP A 222 -2.15 -23.85 -3.47
CA ASP A 222 -3.19 -24.44 -2.63
C ASP A 222 -3.56 -23.54 -1.45
N GLU A 223 -2.57 -22.85 -0.87
CA GLU A 223 -2.77 -21.84 0.16
C GLU A 223 -3.53 -20.62 -0.39
N LEU A 224 -3.08 -20.04 -1.51
CA LEU A 224 -3.74 -18.89 -2.15
C LEU A 224 -5.18 -19.21 -2.57
N PHE A 225 -5.40 -20.38 -3.16
CA PHE A 225 -6.71 -20.82 -3.63
C PHE A 225 -7.63 -21.20 -2.46
N GLY A 226 -7.09 -21.79 -1.40
CA GLY A 226 -7.85 -22.06 -0.17
C GLY A 226 -8.41 -20.78 0.46
N ILE A 227 -7.58 -19.73 0.51
CA ILE A 227 -8.00 -18.41 1.01
C ILE A 227 -8.98 -17.72 0.04
N GLY A 228 -8.72 -17.75 -1.27
CA GLY A 228 -9.64 -17.19 -2.27
C GLY A 228 -11.01 -17.87 -2.26
N GLN A 229 -11.07 -19.18 -2.03
CA GLN A 229 -12.34 -19.90 -1.82
C GLN A 229 -13.07 -19.46 -0.56
N ALA A 230 -12.35 -19.08 0.50
CA ALA A 230 -12.97 -18.49 1.69
C ALA A 230 -13.64 -17.14 1.38
N LEU A 231 -13.02 -16.29 0.54
CA LEU A 231 -13.66 -15.06 0.05
C LEU A 231 -14.90 -15.36 -0.79
N ALA A 232 -14.82 -16.36 -1.69
CA ALA A 232 -15.97 -16.79 -2.48
C ALA A 232 -17.13 -17.27 -1.58
N ALA A 233 -16.82 -18.04 -0.53
CA ALA A 233 -17.79 -18.53 0.44
C ALA A 233 -18.41 -17.41 1.29
N ALA A 234 -17.65 -16.35 1.60
CA ALA A 234 -18.16 -15.15 2.28
C ALA A 234 -19.12 -14.34 1.40
N GLY A 235 -19.07 -14.51 0.07
CA GLY A 235 -19.93 -13.78 -0.85
C GLY A 235 -19.53 -12.33 -1.08
N THR A 236 -18.40 -11.87 -0.52
CA THR A 236 -17.79 -10.54 -0.75
C THR A 236 -16.27 -10.62 -0.61
N GLY A 237 -15.56 -9.50 -0.82
CA GLY A 237 -14.12 -9.38 -0.61
C GLY A 237 -13.28 -9.33 -1.88
N VAL A 238 -12.23 -8.51 -1.85
CA VAL A 238 -11.18 -8.40 -2.87
C VAL A 238 -9.97 -9.25 -2.47
N PHE A 239 -9.29 -9.86 -3.45
CA PHE A 239 -7.99 -10.51 -3.26
C PHE A 239 -6.90 -9.57 -3.80
N GLU A 240 -6.21 -8.88 -2.91
CA GLU A 240 -5.15 -7.93 -3.23
C GLU A 240 -3.76 -8.59 -3.18
N LEU A 241 -2.84 -8.18 -4.06
CA LEU A 241 -1.47 -8.59 -3.94
C LEU A 241 -0.41 -7.64 -4.51
N ALA A 242 0.78 -7.70 -3.88
CA ALA A 242 2.04 -7.34 -4.51
C ALA A 242 2.64 -8.56 -5.24
N PRO A 243 2.58 -8.66 -6.58
CA PRO A 243 3.06 -9.83 -7.31
C PRO A 243 4.59 -9.95 -7.30
N ALA A 244 5.06 -11.19 -7.47
CA ALA A 244 6.47 -11.45 -7.74
C ALA A 244 6.91 -10.80 -9.05
N GLY A 245 8.08 -10.15 -9.06
CA GLY A 245 8.63 -9.50 -10.26
C GLY A 245 8.13 -8.06 -10.47
N ILE A 246 7.33 -7.51 -9.56
CA ILE A 246 6.78 -6.14 -9.69
C ILE A 246 7.86 -5.06 -9.83
N MET A 247 9.05 -5.28 -9.24
CA MET A 247 10.21 -4.40 -9.32
C MET A 247 11.24 -4.84 -10.37
N GLY A 248 10.90 -5.81 -11.21
CA GLY A 248 11.80 -6.37 -12.21
C GLY A 248 12.89 -7.27 -11.62
N GLU A 249 12.67 -7.79 -10.41
CA GLU A 249 13.58 -8.67 -9.67
C GLU A 249 13.53 -10.14 -10.15
N ASP A 250 12.42 -10.55 -10.78
CA ASP A 250 12.26 -11.83 -11.49
C ASP A 250 11.46 -11.56 -12.78
N LEU A 251 12.13 -11.61 -13.93
CA LEU A 251 11.52 -11.32 -15.23
C LEU A 251 10.57 -12.43 -15.74
N ALA A 252 10.62 -13.62 -15.15
CA ALA A 252 9.74 -14.73 -15.51
C ALA A 252 8.52 -14.83 -14.59
N ALA A 253 8.54 -14.15 -13.44
CA ALA A 253 7.45 -14.17 -12.48
C ALA A 253 6.13 -13.59 -13.02
N PRO A 254 6.10 -12.47 -13.78
CA PRO A 254 4.83 -11.87 -14.20
C PRO A 254 3.89 -12.81 -14.95
N ASP A 255 4.43 -13.70 -15.79
CA ASP A 255 3.63 -14.68 -16.53
C ASP A 255 3.04 -15.76 -15.61
N ARG A 256 3.84 -16.23 -14.64
CA ARG A 256 3.37 -17.20 -13.64
C ARG A 256 2.33 -16.58 -12.73
N GLU A 257 2.53 -15.33 -12.32
CA GLU A 257 1.58 -14.58 -11.49
C GLU A 257 0.26 -14.38 -12.22
N LEU A 258 0.31 -13.92 -13.47
CA LEU A 258 -0.88 -13.73 -14.30
C LEU A 258 -1.70 -15.03 -14.48
N ASP A 259 -1.03 -16.16 -14.72
CA ASP A 259 -1.70 -17.45 -14.91
C ASP A 259 -2.55 -17.86 -13.69
N TRP A 260 -1.98 -17.85 -12.48
CA TRP A 260 -2.73 -18.26 -11.31
C TRP A 260 -3.77 -17.21 -10.90
N MET A 261 -3.49 -15.91 -11.07
CA MET A 261 -4.46 -14.84 -10.77
C MET A 261 -5.72 -14.96 -11.61
N LEU A 262 -5.59 -15.27 -12.90
CA LEU A 262 -6.73 -15.50 -13.79
C LEU A 262 -7.55 -16.72 -13.34
N ARG A 263 -6.87 -17.84 -13.06
CA ARG A 263 -7.51 -19.07 -12.56
C ARG A 263 -8.23 -18.84 -11.24
N LEU A 264 -7.64 -18.08 -10.33
CA LEU A 264 -8.25 -17.76 -9.04
C LEU A 264 -9.49 -16.86 -9.20
N ALA A 265 -9.37 -15.79 -9.99
CA ALA A 265 -10.46 -14.86 -10.26
C ALA A 265 -11.65 -15.57 -10.93
N GLU A 266 -11.39 -16.46 -11.89
CA GLU A 266 -12.41 -17.26 -12.56
C GLU A 266 -13.06 -18.27 -11.59
N LEU A 267 -12.25 -18.99 -10.81
CA LEU A 267 -12.75 -19.98 -9.84
C LEU A 267 -13.65 -19.37 -8.78
N THR A 268 -13.27 -18.19 -8.27
CA THR A 268 -13.90 -17.58 -7.09
C THR A 268 -14.96 -16.55 -7.44
N GLY A 269 -14.92 -16.00 -8.66
CA GLY A 269 -15.71 -14.83 -9.06
C GLY A 269 -15.47 -13.61 -8.15
N ARG A 270 -14.33 -13.56 -7.44
CA ARG A 270 -13.90 -12.42 -6.61
C ARG A 270 -12.91 -11.59 -7.40
N THR A 271 -12.93 -10.28 -7.17
CA THR A 271 -11.95 -9.39 -7.79
C THR A 271 -10.55 -9.72 -7.27
N VAL A 272 -9.64 -10.04 -8.19
CA VAL A 272 -8.21 -10.10 -7.90
C VAL A 272 -7.60 -8.79 -8.36
N CYS A 273 -6.94 -8.06 -7.46
CA CYS A 273 -6.24 -6.83 -7.79
C CYS A 273 -4.75 -6.92 -7.44
N PHE A 274 -3.90 -6.36 -8.29
CA PHE A 274 -2.46 -6.51 -8.13
C PHE A 274 -1.70 -5.24 -8.46
N GLY A 275 -0.62 -4.98 -7.74
CA GLY A 275 0.28 -3.88 -8.05
C GLY A 275 0.90 -4.02 -9.44
N LEU A 276 0.77 -2.96 -10.27
CA LEU A 276 1.33 -2.89 -11.60
C LEU A 276 2.26 -1.68 -11.69
N MET A 277 3.56 -1.95 -11.88
CA MET A 277 4.59 -0.92 -11.96
C MET A 277 5.39 -1.04 -13.26
N GLN A 278 5.81 0.12 -13.78
CA GLN A 278 6.83 0.17 -14.82
C GLN A 278 8.21 0.03 -14.18
N HIS A 279 9.03 -0.85 -14.72
CA HIS A 279 10.42 -1.01 -14.30
C HIS A 279 11.36 -1.08 -15.51
N ASP A 280 12.59 -0.64 -15.31
CA ASP A 280 13.54 -0.39 -16.41
C ASP A 280 14.03 -1.66 -17.12
N ASN A 281 14.03 -2.80 -16.44
CA ASN A 281 14.54 -4.05 -17.00
C ASN A 281 13.68 -4.56 -18.16
N VAL A 282 12.36 -4.35 -18.10
CA VAL A 282 11.41 -4.62 -19.18
C VAL A 282 10.39 -3.47 -19.29
N PRO A 283 10.77 -2.34 -19.91
CA PRO A 283 10.07 -1.04 -19.78
C PRO A 283 8.67 -0.98 -20.39
N ASN A 284 8.26 -2.01 -21.15
CA ASN A 284 6.95 -2.13 -21.76
C ASN A 284 6.12 -3.29 -21.18
N ASP A 285 6.62 -4.05 -20.20
CA ASP A 285 5.92 -5.23 -19.70
C ASP A 285 4.58 -4.87 -19.04
N TRP A 286 4.51 -3.70 -18.41
CA TRP A 286 3.27 -3.18 -17.84
C TRP A 286 2.13 -3.06 -18.87
N LYS A 287 2.44 -2.74 -20.14
CA LYS A 287 1.43 -2.66 -21.21
C LYS A 287 0.84 -4.02 -21.50
N ARG A 288 1.68 -5.05 -21.56
CA ARG A 288 1.26 -6.43 -21.79
C ARG A 288 0.37 -6.94 -20.65
N LEU A 289 0.73 -6.65 -19.40
CA LEU A 289 -0.08 -7.01 -18.24
C LEU A 289 -1.41 -6.24 -18.21
N LEU A 290 -1.41 -4.96 -18.61
CA LEU A 290 -2.64 -4.18 -18.74
C LEU A 290 -3.55 -4.70 -19.86
N ASP A 291 -3.00 -5.05 -21.03
CA ASP A 291 -3.73 -5.66 -22.13
C ASP A 291 -4.35 -7.01 -21.70
N ALA A 292 -3.61 -7.82 -20.94
CA ALA A 292 -4.12 -9.07 -20.39
C ALA A 292 -5.27 -8.86 -19.40
N ALA A 293 -5.16 -7.87 -18.51
CA ALA A 293 -6.25 -7.52 -17.60
C ALA A 293 -7.48 -6.96 -18.32
N ALA A 294 -7.28 -6.18 -19.39
CA ALA A 294 -8.37 -5.71 -20.24
C ALA A 294 -9.07 -6.90 -20.94
N ALA A 295 -8.31 -7.84 -21.49
CA ALA A 295 -8.87 -9.05 -22.11
C ALA A 295 -9.63 -9.91 -21.09
N ALA A 296 -9.11 -10.04 -19.86
CA ALA A 296 -9.78 -10.73 -18.75
C ALA A 296 -11.12 -10.05 -18.40
N TYR A 297 -11.14 -8.71 -18.33
CA TYR A 297 -12.37 -7.96 -18.08
C TYR A 297 -13.43 -8.19 -19.16
N GLU A 298 -13.05 -8.15 -20.43
CA GLU A 298 -13.97 -8.45 -21.55
C GLU A 298 -14.50 -9.90 -21.49
N ALA A 299 -13.72 -10.83 -20.93
CA ALA A 299 -14.12 -12.21 -20.69
C ALA A 299 -14.97 -12.39 -19.41
N GLY A 300 -15.23 -11.33 -18.64
CA GLY A 300 -15.96 -11.40 -17.37
C GLY A 300 -15.13 -11.91 -16.19
N ILE A 301 -13.81 -12.02 -16.34
CA ILE A 301 -12.88 -12.41 -15.27
C ILE A 301 -12.44 -11.14 -14.53
N PRO A 302 -12.72 -11.00 -13.22
CA PRO A 302 -12.55 -9.73 -12.49
C PRO A 302 -11.09 -9.50 -12.04
N LEU A 303 -10.18 -9.37 -12.99
CA LEU A 303 -8.77 -9.02 -12.74
C LEU A 303 -8.55 -7.50 -12.89
N ARG A 304 -7.91 -6.86 -11.90
CA ARG A 304 -7.75 -5.39 -11.83
C ARG A 304 -6.33 -4.96 -11.45
N PRO A 305 -5.53 -4.40 -12.37
CA PRO A 305 -4.24 -3.82 -11.99
C PRO A 305 -4.45 -2.54 -11.17
N GLN A 306 -3.60 -2.34 -10.17
CA GLN A 306 -3.48 -1.09 -9.41
C GLN A 306 -2.23 -0.35 -9.90
N VAL A 307 -2.39 0.92 -10.26
CA VAL A 307 -1.29 1.76 -10.73
C VAL A 307 -1.18 2.97 -9.81
N PRO A 308 0.00 3.28 -9.27
CA PRO A 308 0.16 4.46 -8.44
C PRO A 308 -0.02 5.73 -9.29
N ALA A 309 -0.67 6.75 -8.72
CA ALA A 309 -0.92 8.02 -9.41
C ALA A 309 0.37 8.82 -9.69
N ARG A 310 1.47 8.45 -9.02
CA ARG A 310 2.81 9.03 -9.16
C ARG A 310 3.87 7.92 -9.20
N PRO A 311 5.03 8.15 -9.82
CA PRO A 311 6.16 7.23 -9.70
C PRO A 311 6.57 7.04 -8.23
N LEU A 312 7.02 5.83 -7.90
CA LEU A 312 7.68 5.56 -6.62
C LEU A 312 8.99 6.36 -6.55
N GLY A 313 9.12 7.19 -5.53
CA GLY A 313 10.32 8.00 -5.27
C GLY A 313 10.96 7.60 -3.95
N LEU A 314 12.29 7.57 -3.92
CA LEU A 314 13.07 7.31 -2.71
C LEU A 314 13.83 8.56 -2.31
N LEU A 315 13.72 8.95 -1.04
CA LEU A 315 14.57 9.97 -0.45
C LEU A 315 15.91 9.32 -0.08
N THR A 316 16.91 9.60 -0.91
CA THR A 316 18.25 9.03 -0.71
C THR A 316 19.12 9.95 0.14
N GLY A 317 19.98 9.33 0.95
CA GLY A 317 20.84 10.03 1.90
C GLY A 317 21.86 9.08 2.52
N LEU A 318 22.83 9.63 3.26
CA LEU A 318 23.84 8.81 3.92
C LEU A 318 23.31 7.99 5.09
N GLN A 319 22.16 8.38 5.64
CA GLN A 319 21.44 7.67 6.70
C GLN A 319 20.29 6.80 6.16
N THR A 320 20.08 6.80 4.85
CA THR A 320 19.06 6.00 4.16
C THR A 320 19.72 5.23 2.99
N PHE A 321 18.93 4.69 2.08
CA PHE A 321 19.44 4.15 0.82
C PHE A 321 20.15 5.23 -0.01
N ASN A 322 21.22 4.85 -0.71
CA ASN A 322 21.93 5.73 -1.63
C ASN A 322 22.69 4.91 -2.69
N ALA A 323 23.23 5.61 -3.70
CA ALA A 323 23.94 5.01 -4.81
C ALA A 323 25.21 4.22 -4.44
N PHE A 324 25.72 4.36 -3.21
CA PHE A 324 26.89 3.63 -2.71
C PHE A 324 26.51 2.46 -1.80
N HIS A 325 25.23 2.26 -1.48
CA HIS A 325 24.75 1.28 -0.50
C HIS A 325 25.01 -0.18 -0.90
N THR A 326 25.57 -0.42 -2.08
CA THR A 326 25.93 -1.73 -2.63
C THR A 326 27.44 -1.92 -2.76
N ARG A 327 28.24 -0.89 -2.45
CA ARG A 327 29.69 -0.84 -2.64
C ARG A 327 30.39 -1.41 -1.40
N PRO A 328 31.21 -2.47 -1.50
CA PRO A 328 31.83 -3.13 -0.35
C PRO A 328 32.57 -2.19 0.61
N THR A 329 33.28 -1.20 0.09
CA THR A 329 34.02 -0.21 0.87
C THR A 329 33.06 0.74 1.62
N TYR A 330 31.96 1.15 0.97
CA TYR A 330 30.93 1.96 1.64
C TYR A 330 30.27 1.16 2.77
N LEU A 331 29.87 -0.10 2.52
CA LEU A 331 29.25 -0.97 3.52
C LEU A 331 30.17 -1.16 4.73
N ALA A 332 31.46 -1.39 4.50
CA ALA A 332 32.45 -1.49 5.59
C ALA A 332 32.60 -0.19 6.38
N ALA A 333 32.50 0.98 5.72
CA ALA A 333 32.55 2.27 6.39
C ALA A 333 31.28 2.54 7.22
N ALA A 334 30.10 2.26 6.65
CA ALA A 334 28.82 2.38 7.33
C ALA A 334 28.74 1.46 8.56
N ALA A 335 29.15 0.20 8.42
CA ALA A 335 29.20 -0.75 9.53
C ALA A 335 30.16 -0.32 10.66
N ARG A 336 31.27 0.35 10.34
CA ARG A 336 32.18 0.92 11.34
C ARG A 336 31.63 2.17 12.03
N ALA A 337 30.82 2.94 11.30
CA ALA A 337 30.20 4.16 11.81
C ALA A 337 29.03 3.87 12.75
N ASP A 338 28.39 2.69 12.64
CA ASP A 338 27.34 2.21 13.56
C ASP A 338 26.22 3.25 13.79
N GLY A 339 25.75 3.85 12.70
CA GLY A 339 24.70 4.89 12.72
C GLY A 339 25.19 6.32 13.03
N ASP A 340 26.45 6.52 13.39
CA ASP A 340 27.04 7.87 13.55
C ASP A 340 27.31 8.51 12.17
N LEU A 341 26.48 9.48 11.81
CA LEU A 341 26.59 10.20 10.55
C LEU A 341 27.91 10.97 10.42
N ASP A 342 28.41 11.59 11.48
CA ASP A 342 29.62 12.40 11.43
C ASP A 342 30.84 11.50 11.21
N ALA A 343 30.87 10.33 11.87
CA ALA A 343 31.88 9.31 11.65
C ALA A 343 31.87 8.78 10.21
N LEU A 344 30.68 8.49 9.67
CA LEU A 344 30.52 8.05 8.28
C LEU A 344 31.00 9.13 7.31
N VAL A 345 30.58 10.38 7.50
CA VAL A 345 30.99 11.52 6.66
C VAL A 345 32.51 11.73 6.73
N ALA A 346 33.12 11.58 7.90
CA ALA A 346 34.58 11.67 8.04
C ALA A 346 35.31 10.58 7.25
N ALA A 347 34.85 9.33 7.30
CA ALA A 347 35.38 8.24 6.49
C ALA A 347 35.22 8.50 4.99
N LEU A 348 34.03 8.96 4.57
CA LEU A 348 33.74 9.29 3.18
C LEU A 348 34.45 10.55 2.68
N ARG A 349 35.09 11.36 3.53
CA ARG A 349 35.95 12.48 3.11
C ARG A 349 37.37 12.05 2.76
N ASP A 350 37.80 10.86 3.17
CA ASP A 350 39.10 10.33 2.79
C ASP A 350 39.17 10.07 1.26
N PRO A 351 40.12 10.68 0.53
CA PRO A 351 40.24 10.50 -0.91
C PRO A 351 40.48 9.06 -1.35
N ALA A 352 41.17 8.25 -0.53
CA ALA A 352 41.41 6.84 -0.86
C ALA A 352 40.12 6.02 -0.76
N THR A 353 39.34 6.23 0.30
CA THR A 353 38.01 5.62 0.50
C THR A 353 37.06 5.98 -0.64
N ARG A 354 36.97 7.27 -1.03
CA ARG A 354 36.12 7.69 -2.18
C ARG A 354 36.52 6.98 -3.47
N ARG A 355 37.83 6.91 -3.75
CA ARG A 355 38.32 6.27 -4.96
C ARG A 355 37.97 4.78 -4.98
N ALA A 356 38.18 4.09 -3.86
CA ALA A 356 37.80 2.68 -3.73
C ALA A 356 36.31 2.45 -4.01
N ILE A 357 35.42 3.26 -3.43
CA ILE A 357 33.97 3.18 -3.65
C ILE A 357 33.58 3.40 -5.12
N LEU A 358 34.25 4.34 -5.81
CA LEU A 358 33.94 4.68 -7.20
C LEU A 358 34.51 3.66 -8.21
N ASP A 359 35.63 3.02 -7.88
CA ASP A 359 36.31 2.06 -8.75
C ASP A 359 35.80 0.62 -8.57
N GLU A 360 35.16 0.30 -7.44
CA GLU A 360 34.68 -1.06 -7.14
C GLU A 360 33.31 -1.35 -7.77
N PRO A 361 33.05 -2.58 -8.25
CA PRO A 361 31.72 -2.98 -8.72
C PRO A 361 30.72 -3.08 -7.56
N ASP A 362 29.44 -3.16 -7.90
CA ASP A 362 28.42 -3.46 -6.90
C ASP A 362 28.66 -4.84 -6.31
N SER A 363 28.27 -5.02 -5.05
CA SER A 363 28.17 -6.33 -4.43
C SER A 363 27.31 -7.25 -5.31
N PRO A 364 27.70 -8.52 -5.51
CA PRO A 364 26.87 -9.50 -6.21
C PRO A 364 25.49 -9.70 -5.57
N ASP A 365 25.33 -9.31 -4.30
CA ASP A 365 24.07 -9.36 -3.56
C ASP A 365 23.19 -8.11 -3.78
N ASN A 366 23.55 -7.20 -4.69
CA ASN A 366 22.76 -6.00 -4.99
C ASN A 366 21.35 -6.39 -5.49
N ARG A 367 20.32 -6.10 -4.69
CA ARG A 367 18.91 -6.29 -5.02
C ARG A 367 18.17 -4.99 -5.37
N MET A 368 18.85 -3.85 -5.33
CA MET A 368 18.31 -2.52 -5.65
C MET A 368 19.18 -1.81 -6.70
N PRO A 369 19.38 -2.40 -7.89
CA PRO A 369 20.27 -1.83 -8.91
C PRO A 369 19.80 -0.47 -9.45
N TYR A 370 18.57 -0.07 -9.17
CA TYR A 370 18.03 1.24 -9.53
C TYR A 370 18.60 2.38 -8.67
N LEU A 371 19.10 2.13 -7.45
CA LEU A 371 19.69 3.17 -6.59
C LEU A 371 20.96 3.80 -7.17
N SER A 372 21.67 3.07 -8.04
CA SER A 372 22.87 3.56 -8.73
C SER A 372 22.55 4.38 -10.00
N ARG A 373 21.27 4.59 -10.33
CA ARG A 373 20.83 5.36 -11.52
C ARG A 373 20.83 6.86 -11.23
N LEU A 374 22.05 7.42 -11.17
CA LEU A 374 22.26 8.86 -10.96
C LEU A 374 21.63 9.73 -12.07
N ASP A 375 21.42 9.16 -13.27
CA ASP A 375 20.67 9.78 -14.38
C ASP A 375 19.20 10.06 -14.05
N ARG A 376 18.68 9.49 -12.95
CA ARG A 376 17.30 9.65 -12.46
C ARG A 376 17.23 10.10 -11.01
N THR A 377 18.33 10.65 -10.50
CA THR A 377 18.40 11.23 -9.16
C THR A 377 18.38 12.75 -9.28
N PHE A 378 17.42 13.39 -8.61
CA PHE A 378 17.24 14.83 -8.65
C PHE A 378 17.41 15.40 -7.24
N ASP A 379 17.98 16.60 -7.15
CA ASP A 379 18.01 17.33 -5.88
C ASP A 379 16.57 17.70 -5.51
N LEU A 380 16.17 17.34 -4.29
CA LEU A 380 14.84 17.66 -3.77
C LEU A 380 14.61 19.18 -3.77
N GLY A 381 15.66 19.97 -3.50
CA GLY A 381 15.59 21.44 -3.45
C GLY A 381 14.79 22.00 -2.27
N HIS A 382 14.67 23.34 -2.22
CA HIS A 382 13.82 24.05 -1.25
C HIS A 382 13.10 25.22 -1.96
N PRO A 383 11.78 25.14 -2.21
CA PRO A 383 10.86 24.09 -1.76
C PRO A 383 11.10 22.74 -2.47
N PRO A 384 10.70 21.61 -1.86
CA PRO A 384 10.81 20.28 -2.47
C PRO A 384 10.12 20.19 -3.85
N ARG A 385 10.83 19.70 -4.87
CA ARG A 385 10.25 19.35 -6.19
C ARG A 385 10.06 17.83 -6.29
N TYR A 386 8.84 17.37 -6.04
CA TYR A 386 8.48 15.94 -6.12
C TYR A 386 8.25 15.43 -7.55
N GLU A 387 8.15 16.33 -8.54
CA GLU A 387 8.01 16.02 -9.97
C GLU A 387 9.11 16.75 -10.78
N PRO A 388 10.38 16.31 -10.67
CA PRO A 388 11.46 16.83 -11.48
C PRO A 388 11.27 16.45 -12.97
N ASP A 389 11.64 17.37 -13.88
CA ASP A 389 11.69 17.03 -15.30
C ASP A 389 12.82 16.01 -15.53
N PRO A 390 12.65 15.06 -16.48
CA PRO A 390 13.64 14.05 -16.81
C PRO A 390 15.03 14.59 -17.19
#